data_AF-A0A925X3Y4-F1
#
_entry.id   AF-A0A925X3Y4-F1
#
_cell.length_a   1.000
_cell.length_b   1.000
_cell.length_c   1.000
_cell.angle_alpha   90.00
_cell.angle_beta   90.00
_cell.angle_gamma   90.00
#
_symmetry.space_group_name_H-M   'P 1'
#
loop_
_entity.id
_entity.type
_entity.pdbx_description
1 polymer ?
#
loop_
_entity_poly.entity_id
_entity_poly.type
_entity_poly.pdbx_seq_one_letter_code
_entity_poly.pdbx_strand_id
1 'polypeptide(L)'
;MNSRKIFALSAAAALVGLNLAPSAHAVIRSWNVGTGNWGSSGNWTPAGTPTSADVTFLNRLVGGQRGVVSVVGTGHAATSVSIRQLNQLDIANFSSLNVGGDILVGYGDSVGFLNVNSSQPGIIFFNGNLTVGNTLRLGFESSSGIVNQNDGTVTVNQLVRVGDRHATSVIFPGTGRYSLSGVGVLNAARLEVGYGGDSSQFACEGEMNVSGNSTLNISLGAQIPDPKIGGNGGIGTLNQTGGTINSPFRIISIGSNSGAGTFNHSGGTFSAVGVNIGNTGAINYTGGANLDLGQVSTVNGQVKMGPGGGKTLRTRLLFTSTGTWSIDVNDNQLVVGATLGEAITTSYLRGRNGGAWNGSGIRSSAAANDPQHATTIGMMSGADYHTLYGPGATFGGQTMTDTQTLFKYTFYGDTDFNGIVDFDDYSRIDAGFNNNRTGWINGDFDFNGIVDFDDYSLIDLAFNSQTGVLATVPEPAALGALIVCGMGITGRQTRRSKSLAICRRLPQLSST
;
A
#
# COMPACT_ATOMS: atom_id res chain seq x y z
N MET A 1 -25.94 79.59 40.02
CA MET A 1 -27.17 79.15 40.72
C MET A 1 -27.98 78.27 39.79
N ASN A 2 -28.42 77.11 40.30
CA ASN A 2 -29.44 76.19 39.78
C ASN A 2 -29.12 75.44 38.48
N SER A 3 -29.38 74.15 38.31
CA SER A 3 -29.74 73.01 39.16
C SER A 3 -29.68 71.81 38.21
N ARG A 4 -28.73 70.88 38.39
CA ARG A 4 -28.70 69.64 37.61
C ARG A 4 -29.66 68.65 38.26
N LYS A 5 -30.84 68.50 37.66
CA LYS A 5 -31.81 67.46 38.02
C LYS A 5 -31.26 66.08 37.64
N ILE A 6 -31.00 65.28 38.66
CA ILE A 6 -30.73 63.85 38.56
C ILE A 6 -32.06 63.16 38.23
N PHE A 7 -32.16 62.54 37.05
CA PHE A 7 -33.24 61.60 36.76
C PHE A 7 -32.76 60.20 37.16
N ALA A 8 -33.33 59.69 38.25
CA ALA A 8 -33.25 58.28 38.61
C ALA A 8 -34.17 57.49 37.66
N LEU A 9 -33.59 56.63 36.82
CA LEU A 9 -34.34 55.61 36.11
C LEU A 9 -34.24 54.31 36.92
N SER A 10 -35.38 53.89 37.48
CA SER A 10 -35.53 52.62 38.19
C SER A 10 -35.27 51.44 37.26
N ALA A 11 -34.19 50.70 37.48
CA ALA A 11 -33.96 49.41 36.85
C ALA A 11 -34.83 48.35 37.56
N ALA A 12 -35.90 47.91 36.91
CA ALA A 12 -36.62 46.71 37.31
C ALA A 12 -35.72 45.49 37.00
N ALA A 13 -35.27 44.81 38.05
CA ALA A 13 -34.55 43.55 37.94
C ALA A 13 -35.53 42.45 37.51
N ALA A 14 -35.56 42.14 36.22
CA ALA A 14 -36.14 40.88 35.74
C ALA A 14 -35.16 39.75 36.09
N LEU A 15 -35.49 39.00 37.14
CA LEU A 15 -34.83 37.76 37.49
C LEU A 15 -35.14 36.72 36.39
N VAL A 16 -34.35 36.73 35.31
CA VAL A 16 -34.34 35.61 34.36
C VAL A 16 -33.72 34.44 35.10
N GLY A 17 -34.56 33.51 35.54
CA GLY A 17 -34.11 32.21 35.99
C GLY A 17 -33.36 31.54 34.83
N LEU A 18 -32.04 31.65 34.83
CA LEU A 18 -31.19 30.71 34.11
C LEU A 18 -31.50 29.35 34.75
N ASN A 19 -32.37 28.57 34.10
CA ASN A 19 -32.32 27.13 34.25
C ASN A 19 -30.98 26.71 33.68
N LEU A 20 -29.95 26.74 34.52
CA LEU A 20 -28.76 25.92 34.35
C LEU A 20 -29.29 24.49 34.36
N ALA A 21 -29.58 23.95 33.17
CA ALA A 21 -29.72 22.51 33.02
C ALA A 21 -28.48 21.92 33.69
N PRO A 22 -28.63 21.03 34.69
CA PRO A 22 -27.48 20.39 35.29
C PRO A 22 -26.66 19.80 34.16
N SER A 23 -25.35 20.07 34.16
CA SER A 23 -24.40 19.41 33.28
C SER A 23 -24.70 17.92 33.38
N ALA A 24 -25.28 17.33 32.34
CA ALA A 24 -25.59 15.91 32.34
C ALA A 24 -24.23 15.21 32.37
N HIS A 25 -23.78 14.83 33.57
CA HIS A 25 -22.55 14.07 33.74
C HIS A 25 -22.70 12.81 32.89
N ALA A 26 -21.71 12.56 32.03
CA ALA A 26 -21.71 11.37 31.21
C ALA A 26 -21.87 10.14 32.10
N VAL A 27 -22.90 9.33 31.86
CA VAL A 27 -23.08 8.11 32.64
C VAL A 27 -22.06 7.10 32.16
N ILE A 28 -21.29 6.55 33.09
CA ILE A 28 -20.41 5.43 32.80
C ILE A 28 -21.25 4.16 32.78
N ARG A 29 -21.37 3.54 31.61
CA ARG A 29 -22.08 2.27 31.42
C ARG A 29 -21.08 1.15 31.16
N SER A 30 -21.09 0.15 32.01
CA SER A 30 -20.23 -1.04 31.87
C SER A 30 -21.04 -2.24 31.39
N TRP A 31 -20.49 -2.98 30.45
CA TRP A 31 -21.07 -4.24 29.99
C TRP A 31 -21.08 -5.28 31.12
N ASN A 32 -22.21 -5.94 31.37
CA ASN A 32 -22.39 -6.78 32.57
C ASN A 32 -22.76 -8.24 32.27
N VAL A 33 -22.91 -8.64 31.01
CA VAL A 33 -23.24 -10.02 30.60
C VAL A 33 -22.10 -10.66 29.81
N GLY A 34 -22.19 -11.97 29.54
CA GLY A 34 -21.23 -12.67 28.68
C GLY A 34 -21.41 -12.24 27.22
N THR A 35 -22.47 -12.71 26.58
CA THR A 35 -22.81 -12.35 25.19
C THR A 35 -24.18 -11.67 25.14
N GLY A 36 -24.33 -10.65 24.30
CA GLY A 36 -25.61 -9.98 24.15
C GLY A 36 -25.59 -8.81 23.17
N ASN A 37 -26.77 -8.21 22.99
CA ASN A 37 -26.97 -7.09 22.07
C ASN A 37 -26.72 -5.75 22.77
N TRP A 38 -26.04 -4.82 22.08
CA TRP A 38 -25.80 -3.44 22.54
C TRP A 38 -27.10 -2.74 22.97
N GLY A 39 -28.17 -2.93 22.19
CA GLY A 39 -29.46 -2.27 22.41
C GLY A 39 -30.24 -2.73 23.64
N SER A 40 -29.86 -3.84 24.29
CA SER A 40 -30.58 -4.40 25.43
C SER A 40 -30.16 -3.72 26.73
N SER A 41 -31.04 -2.90 27.31
CA SER A 41 -30.77 -2.08 28.50
C SER A 41 -30.28 -2.86 29.72
N GLY A 42 -30.72 -4.12 29.89
CA GLY A 42 -30.31 -5.00 30.99
C GLY A 42 -28.86 -5.49 30.90
N ASN A 43 -28.23 -5.40 29.72
CA ASN A 43 -26.84 -5.80 29.47
C ASN A 43 -25.81 -4.73 29.92
N TRP A 44 -26.29 -3.62 30.46
CA TRP A 44 -25.48 -2.50 30.92
C TRP A 44 -25.69 -2.25 32.41
N THR A 45 -24.63 -1.80 33.08
CA THR A 45 -24.69 -1.33 34.47
C THR A 45 -24.11 0.08 34.56
N PRO A 46 -24.88 1.06 35.08
CA PRO A 46 -26.31 0.99 35.40
C PRO A 46 -27.18 0.63 34.18
N ALA A 47 -28.36 0.03 34.43
CA ALA A 47 -29.27 -0.39 33.37
C ALA A 47 -29.66 0.79 32.47
N GLY A 48 -29.75 0.52 31.17
CA GLY A 48 -30.04 1.52 30.13
C GLY A 48 -29.10 1.39 28.95
N THR A 49 -29.64 1.52 27.75
CA THR A 49 -28.88 1.48 26.50
C THR A 49 -28.00 2.73 26.40
N PRO A 50 -26.69 2.60 26.08
CA PRO A 50 -25.82 3.75 25.90
C PRO A 50 -26.32 4.70 24.82
N THR A 51 -26.13 5.99 25.09
CA THR A 51 -26.45 7.10 24.19
C THR A 51 -25.20 7.93 23.89
N SER A 52 -25.31 8.94 23.02
CA SER A 52 -24.20 9.85 22.68
C SER A 52 -23.62 10.64 23.86
N ALA A 53 -24.29 10.64 25.02
CA ALA A 53 -23.83 11.26 26.26
C ALA A 53 -23.11 10.28 27.21
N ASP A 54 -23.08 8.98 26.90
CA ASP A 54 -22.58 7.95 27.81
C ASP A 54 -21.18 7.47 27.44
N VAL A 55 -20.35 7.22 28.45
CA VAL A 55 -19.05 6.55 28.29
C VAL A 55 -19.24 5.05 28.50
N THR A 56 -18.75 4.22 27.58
CA THR A 56 -18.97 2.77 27.64
C THR A 56 -17.68 1.98 27.87
N PHE A 57 -17.77 1.00 28.76
CA PHE A 57 -16.69 0.06 29.04
C PHE A 57 -17.14 -1.38 28.79
N LEU A 58 -16.37 -2.11 28.00
CA LEU A 58 -16.49 -3.56 27.81
C LEU A 58 -15.32 -4.18 28.57
N ASN A 59 -15.50 -4.35 29.88
CA ASN A 59 -14.41 -4.53 30.85
C ASN A 59 -14.69 -5.62 31.89
N ARG A 60 -15.50 -6.63 31.56
CA ARG A 60 -15.82 -7.74 32.47
C ARG A 60 -15.76 -9.08 31.74
N LEU A 61 -15.04 -10.04 32.30
CA LEU A 61 -15.08 -11.44 31.91
C LEU A 61 -16.20 -12.16 32.67
N VAL A 62 -16.98 -12.99 32.00
CA VAL A 62 -17.99 -13.86 32.64
C VAL A 62 -17.47 -15.28 32.63
N GLY A 63 -17.21 -15.85 33.83
CA GLY A 63 -16.69 -17.22 33.94
C GLY A 63 -15.35 -17.46 33.23
N GLY A 64 -14.53 -16.41 33.08
CA GLY A 64 -13.27 -16.48 32.34
C GLY A 64 -13.41 -16.47 30.80
N GLN A 65 -14.63 -16.43 30.27
CA GLN A 65 -14.90 -16.31 28.84
C GLN A 65 -14.95 -14.85 28.41
N ARG A 66 -14.53 -14.61 27.15
CA ARG A 66 -14.64 -13.32 26.45
C ARG A 66 -16.10 -12.86 26.45
N GLY A 67 -16.34 -11.62 26.88
CA GLY A 67 -17.62 -10.98 26.64
C GLY A 67 -17.74 -10.52 25.20
N VAL A 68 -18.91 -10.74 24.58
CA VAL A 68 -19.19 -10.41 23.17
C VAL A 68 -20.39 -9.47 23.12
N VAL A 69 -20.16 -8.27 22.62
CA VAL A 69 -21.17 -7.24 22.43
C VAL A 69 -21.51 -7.14 20.96
N SER A 70 -22.74 -7.50 20.58
CA SER A 70 -23.19 -7.38 19.20
C SER A 70 -24.04 -6.13 19.02
N VAL A 71 -23.61 -5.23 18.14
CA VAL A 71 -24.43 -4.11 17.68
C VAL A 71 -25.36 -4.63 16.60
N VAL A 72 -26.65 -4.73 16.94
CA VAL A 72 -27.72 -5.14 16.03
C VAL A 72 -28.72 -4.00 15.89
N GLY A 73 -29.00 -3.60 14.66
CA GLY A 73 -29.85 -2.45 14.34
C GLY A 73 -29.10 -1.11 14.36
N THR A 74 -29.85 -0.03 14.21
CA THR A 74 -29.32 1.33 14.04
C THR A 74 -29.70 2.24 15.21
N GLY A 75 -29.16 3.46 15.23
CA GLY A 75 -29.47 4.46 16.26
C GLY A 75 -28.66 4.31 17.55
N HIS A 76 -27.73 3.36 17.60
CA HIS A 76 -26.83 3.17 18.74
C HIS A 76 -25.74 4.24 18.75
N ALA A 77 -25.47 4.79 19.93
CA ALA A 77 -24.45 5.80 20.09
C ALA A 77 -23.71 5.69 21.44
N ALA A 78 -22.51 6.25 21.49
CA ALA A 78 -21.73 6.43 22.72
C ALA A 78 -20.89 7.70 22.62
N THR A 79 -20.55 8.32 23.74
CA THR A 79 -19.47 9.32 23.79
C THR A 79 -18.12 8.66 23.52
N SER A 80 -17.84 7.51 24.14
CA SER A 80 -16.63 6.74 23.89
C SER A 80 -16.84 5.26 24.22
N VAL A 81 -15.99 4.41 23.65
CA VAL A 81 -16.03 2.95 23.87
C VAL A 81 -14.65 2.46 24.23
N SER A 82 -14.52 1.75 25.35
CA SER A 82 -13.27 1.11 25.77
C SER A 82 -13.44 -0.40 25.85
N ILE A 83 -12.73 -1.14 25.01
CA ILE A 83 -12.77 -2.60 24.91
C ILE A 83 -11.55 -3.20 25.60
N ARG A 84 -11.78 -3.99 26.65
CA ARG A 84 -10.73 -4.49 27.56
C ARG A 84 -10.96 -5.95 27.93
N GLN A 85 -10.00 -6.57 28.61
CA GLN A 85 -10.09 -7.89 29.22
C GLN A 85 -10.63 -8.97 28.26
N LEU A 86 -10.03 -9.09 27.08
CA LEU A 86 -10.41 -10.01 26.02
C LEU A 86 -11.81 -9.80 25.42
N ASN A 87 -12.56 -8.75 25.82
CA ASN A 87 -13.89 -8.49 25.30
C ASN A 87 -13.87 -8.11 23.82
N GLN A 88 -15.02 -8.29 23.18
CA GLN A 88 -15.23 -8.10 21.76
C GLN A 88 -16.47 -7.24 21.49
N LEU A 89 -16.32 -6.31 20.55
CA LEU A 89 -17.42 -5.56 19.95
C LEU A 89 -17.59 -6.00 18.50
N ASP A 90 -18.78 -6.46 18.14
CA ASP A 90 -19.12 -6.88 16.78
C ASP A 90 -20.18 -5.94 16.20
N ILE A 91 -19.92 -5.39 15.02
CA ILE A 91 -20.91 -4.65 14.24
C ILE A 91 -21.56 -5.62 13.25
N ALA A 92 -22.85 -5.89 13.43
CA ALA A 92 -23.59 -6.83 12.59
C ALA A 92 -24.00 -6.19 11.25
N ASN A 93 -24.54 -7.02 10.34
CA ASN A 93 -25.12 -6.54 9.09
C ASN A 93 -26.30 -5.58 9.37
N PHE A 94 -26.52 -4.60 8.48
CA PHE A 94 -27.57 -3.58 8.58
C PHE A 94 -27.61 -2.85 9.93
N SER A 95 -26.45 -2.71 10.57
CA SER A 95 -26.34 -2.16 11.91
C SER A 95 -25.40 -0.97 11.92
N SER A 96 -25.61 -0.05 12.86
CA SER A 96 -24.74 1.12 13.00
C SER A 96 -24.46 1.48 14.45
N LEU A 97 -23.20 1.82 14.73
CA LEU A 97 -22.75 2.41 15.98
C LEU A 97 -22.04 3.74 15.70
N ASN A 98 -22.52 4.81 16.35
CA ASN A 98 -21.95 6.15 16.25
C ASN A 98 -21.27 6.54 17.56
N VAL A 99 -19.94 6.54 17.59
CA VAL A 99 -19.15 6.95 18.75
C VAL A 99 -18.69 8.38 18.53
N GLY A 100 -19.11 9.31 19.38
CA GLY A 100 -18.78 10.74 19.22
C GLY A 100 -17.32 11.07 19.46
N GLY A 101 -16.65 10.31 20.32
CA GLY A 101 -15.25 10.48 20.70
C GLY A 101 -14.39 9.28 20.29
N ASP A 102 -13.58 8.80 21.22
CA ASP A 102 -12.61 7.73 20.98
C ASP A 102 -13.23 6.33 21.10
N ILE A 103 -12.72 5.41 20.28
CA ILE A 103 -12.81 3.97 20.55
C ILE A 103 -11.41 3.47 20.91
N LEU A 104 -11.29 2.84 22.07
CA LEU A 104 -10.08 2.17 22.55
C LEU A 104 -10.26 0.66 22.42
N VAL A 105 -9.46 0.02 21.58
CA VAL A 105 -9.44 -1.43 21.42
C VAL A 105 -8.18 -1.96 22.10
N GLY A 106 -8.35 -2.63 23.23
CA GLY A 106 -7.24 -2.91 24.14
C GLY A 106 -6.87 -1.64 24.93
N TYR A 107 -6.96 -1.73 26.26
CA TYR A 107 -6.56 -0.63 27.14
C TYR A 107 -6.01 -1.16 28.46
N GLY A 108 -4.83 -0.68 28.89
CA GLY A 108 -4.18 -0.96 30.19
C GLY A 108 -3.94 -2.44 30.44
N ASP A 109 -2.83 -2.97 29.92
CA ASP A 109 -2.36 -4.36 30.10
C ASP A 109 -3.38 -5.45 29.75
N SER A 110 -4.17 -5.22 28.71
CA SER A 110 -5.33 -6.04 28.35
C SER A 110 -5.41 -6.26 26.85
N VAL A 111 -6.24 -7.22 26.41
CA VAL A 111 -6.56 -7.39 24.98
C VAL A 111 -7.99 -6.93 24.70
N GLY A 112 -8.26 -6.35 23.53
CA GLY A 112 -9.61 -6.05 23.06
C GLY A 112 -9.78 -6.37 21.57
N PHE A 113 -11.01 -6.68 21.18
CA PHE A 113 -11.36 -7.05 19.81
C PHE A 113 -12.50 -6.17 19.28
N LEU A 114 -12.37 -5.71 18.04
CA LEU A 114 -13.43 -5.04 17.31
C LEU A 114 -13.58 -5.71 15.94
N ASN A 115 -14.79 -6.14 15.59
CA ASN A 115 -15.06 -6.80 14.33
C ASN A 115 -16.17 -6.09 13.55
N VAL A 116 -15.93 -5.90 12.26
CA VAL A 116 -16.94 -5.49 11.28
C VAL A 116 -16.85 -6.51 10.15
N ASN A 117 -17.47 -7.67 10.36
CA ASN A 117 -17.24 -8.85 9.53
C ASN A 117 -18.53 -9.45 8.99
N SER A 118 -18.49 -9.79 7.71
CA SER A 118 -19.41 -10.68 7.02
C SER A 118 -18.85 -12.10 7.01
N SER A 119 -19.73 -13.11 7.12
CA SER A 119 -19.37 -14.51 6.88
C SER A 119 -19.16 -14.83 5.40
N GLN A 120 -19.63 -13.96 4.49
CA GLN A 120 -19.50 -14.09 3.04
C GLN A 120 -19.15 -12.72 2.41
N PRO A 121 -17.92 -12.22 2.62
CA PRO A 121 -17.53 -10.88 2.21
C PRO A 121 -17.72 -10.64 0.72
N GLY A 122 -18.38 -9.55 0.33
CA GLY A 122 -18.61 -9.18 -1.07
C GLY A 122 -19.56 -10.09 -1.85
N ILE A 123 -20.15 -11.10 -1.22
CA ILE A 123 -21.19 -11.96 -1.81
C ILE A 123 -22.57 -11.53 -1.31
N ILE A 124 -22.71 -11.41 0.01
CA ILE A 124 -23.93 -10.88 0.61
C ILE A 124 -23.81 -9.37 0.76
N PHE A 125 -24.92 -8.66 0.61
CA PHE A 125 -24.96 -7.24 0.91
C PHE A 125 -24.79 -7.06 2.43
N PHE A 126 -23.60 -6.60 2.84
CA PHE A 126 -23.29 -6.30 4.22
C PHE A 126 -23.19 -4.79 4.41
N ASN A 127 -24.08 -4.23 5.23
CA ASN A 127 -24.15 -2.80 5.53
C ASN A 127 -23.97 -2.53 7.02
N GLY A 128 -22.90 -3.07 7.60
CA GLY A 128 -22.45 -2.73 8.95
C GLY A 128 -21.63 -1.44 8.92
N ASN A 129 -21.98 -0.47 9.78
CA ASN A 129 -21.36 0.85 9.81
C ASN A 129 -20.84 1.19 11.20
N LEU A 130 -19.57 1.61 11.29
CA LEU A 130 -18.99 2.15 12.50
C LEU A 130 -18.47 3.55 12.23
N THR A 131 -18.95 4.53 13.01
CA THR A 131 -18.41 5.89 12.98
C THR A 131 -17.68 6.20 14.28
N VAL A 132 -16.45 6.68 14.17
CA VAL A 132 -15.62 7.16 15.29
C VAL A 132 -15.36 8.64 15.07
N GLY A 133 -15.93 9.45 15.96
CA GLY A 133 -15.91 10.91 15.84
C GLY A 133 -14.55 11.53 16.12
N ASN A 134 -13.69 10.86 16.90
CA ASN A 134 -12.32 11.29 17.13
C ASN A 134 -11.32 10.18 16.75
N THR A 135 -10.71 9.50 17.71
CA THR A 135 -9.61 8.55 17.45
C THR A 135 -10.04 7.09 17.62
N LEU A 136 -9.71 6.23 16.66
CA LEU A 136 -9.71 4.78 16.86
C LEU A 136 -8.29 4.36 17.29
N ARG A 137 -8.12 3.93 18.53
CA ARG A 137 -6.84 3.55 19.13
C ARG A 137 -6.79 2.05 19.36
N LEU A 138 -5.70 1.41 18.93
CA LEU A 138 -5.45 -0.01 19.15
C LEU A 138 -4.20 -0.18 20.00
N GLY A 139 -4.31 -0.93 21.10
CA GLY A 139 -3.17 -1.25 21.96
C GLY A 139 -2.75 -0.10 22.86
N PHE A 140 -3.70 0.59 23.48
CA PHE A 140 -3.42 1.74 24.34
C PHE A 140 -2.93 1.35 25.74
N GLU A 141 -1.85 1.96 26.23
CA GLU A 141 -1.23 1.69 27.54
C GLU A 141 -0.80 0.21 27.71
N SER A 142 0.23 -0.21 26.95
CA SER A 142 0.86 -1.55 27.06
C SER A 142 -0.12 -2.71 26.84
N SER A 143 -1.12 -2.48 26.01
CA SER A 143 -2.22 -3.40 25.74
C SER A 143 -2.19 -3.91 24.30
N SER A 144 -3.09 -4.82 23.95
CA SER A 144 -3.22 -5.34 22.58
C SER A 144 -4.60 -5.06 22.00
N GLY A 145 -4.63 -4.33 20.88
CA GLY A 145 -5.86 -4.00 20.17
C GLY A 145 -5.93 -4.71 18.82
N ILE A 146 -7.00 -5.46 18.59
CA ILE A 146 -7.19 -6.19 17.33
C ILE A 146 -8.49 -5.75 16.67
N VAL A 147 -8.39 -5.24 15.44
CA VAL A 147 -9.53 -4.91 14.58
C VAL A 147 -9.53 -5.84 13.38
N ASN A 148 -10.67 -6.48 13.12
CA ASN A 148 -10.88 -7.26 11.90
C ASN A 148 -12.05 -6.66 11.11
N GLN A 149 -11.78 -6.32 9.86
CA GLN A 149 -12.77 -5.81 8.94
C GLN A 149 -12.62 -6.52 7.60
N ASN A 150 -13.59 -7.34 7.24
CA ASN A 150 -13.66 -7.96 5.93
C ASN A 150 -14.78 -7.39 5.03
N ASP A 151 -15.67 -6.56 5.60
CA ASP A 151 -16.80 -5.96 4.91
C ASP A 151 -17.25 -4.68 5.65
N GLY A 152 -18.31 -4.03 5.18
CA GLY A 152 -18.88 -2.85 5.81
C GLY A 152 -17.97 -1.62 5.77
N THR A 153 -18.42 -0.54 6.42
CA THR A 153 -17.70 0.73 6.43
C THR A 153 -17.33 1.16 7.85
N VAL A 154 -16.05 1.47 8.05
CA VAL A 154 -15.54 2.13 9.25
C VAL A 154 -15.09 3.52 8.85
N THR A 155 -15.63 4.55 9.50
CA THR A 155 -15.27 5.95 9.27
C THR A 155 -14.71 6.54 10.55
N VAL A 156 -13.48 7.05 10.49
CA VAL A 156 -12.77 7.67 11.61
C VAL A 156 -12.42 9.10 11.24
N ASN A 157 -13.08 10.04 11.91
CA ASN A 157 -13.09 11.45 11.51
C ASN A 157 -11.78 12.17 11.79
N GLN A 158 -10.92 11.65 12.68
CA GLN A 158 -9.64 12.27 13.01
C GLN A 158 -8.47 11.32 12.75
N LEU A 159 -8.30 10.29 13.57
CA LEU A 159 -7.08 9.48 13.56
C LEU A 159 -7.38 8.00 13.78
N VAL A 160 -6.85 7.16 12.92
CA VAL A 160 -6.64 5.74 13.20
C VAL A 160 -5.21 5.58 13.69
N ARG A 161 -5.04 5.10 14.93
CA ARG A 161 -3.74 4.79 15.51
C ARG A 161 -3.65 3.30 15.81
N VAL A 162 -2.85 2.60 15.01
CA VAL A 162 -2.62 1.16 15.10
C VAL A 162 -1.32 0.93 15.87
N GLY A 163 -1.40 0.45 17.11
CA GLY A 163 -0.24 0.38 18.00
C GLY A 163 0.00 1.74 18.64
N ASP A 164 -0.70 2.02 19.75
CA ASP A 164 -0.54 3.24 20.55
C ASP A 164 0.47 3.01 21.68
N ARG A 165 0.61 4.01 22.56
CA ARG A 165 1.68 4.08 23.59
C ARG A 165 1.64 2.99 24.65
N HIS A 166 2.80 2.78 25.28
CA HIS A 166 2.95 2.06 26.54
C HIS A 166 2.38 2.86 27.73
N ALA A 167 2.09 2.18 28.85
CA ALA A 167 1.55 2.83 30.05
C ALA A 167 2.61 3.65 30.82
N THR A 168 3.72 3.01 31.20
CA THR A 168 4.83 3.61 31.97
C THR A 168 6.21 2.97 31.73
N SER A 169 6.28 1.78 31.11
CA SER A 169 7.51 1.04 30.81
C SER A 169 7.59 0.66 29.33
N VAL A 170 8.76 0.86 28.71
CA VAL A 170 9.03 0.49 27.30
C VAL A 170 9.18 -1.02 27.08
N ILE A 171 9.17 -1.83 28.14
CA ILE A 171 9.34 -3.29 28.07
C ILE A 171 8.09 -3.96 27.49
N PHE A 172 6.91 -3.36 27.69
CA PHE A 172 5.64 -3.86 27.15
C PHE A 172 5.08 -2.84 26.17
N PRO A 173 5.35 -2.98 24.86
CA PRO A 173 4.84 -2.06 23.88
C PRO A 173 3.31 -2.13 23.81
N GLY A 174 2.68 -1.00 23.48
CA GLY A 174 1.30 -1.02 23.01
C GLY A 174 1.26 -1.64 21.62
N THR A 175 0.52 -2.74 21.46
CA THR A 175 0.44 -3.50 20.19
C THR A 175 -0.91 -3.31 19.54
N GLY A 176 -0.93 -2.97 18.26
CA GLY A 176 -2.17 -2.85 17.50
C GLY A 176 -2.09 -3.59 16.19
N ARG A 177 -3.16 -4.32 15.86
CA ARG A 177 -3.32 -4.94 14.54
C ARG A 177 -4.67 -4.57 13.95
N TYR A 178 -4.65 -4.03 12.74
CA TYR A 178 -5.84 -3.81 11.94
C TYR A 178 -5.76 -4.67 10.68
N SER A 179 -6.72 -5.57 10.52
CA SER A 179 -6.82 -6.44 9.34
C SER A 179 -7.99 -6.00 8.47
N LEU A 180 -7.68 -5.31 7.36
CA LEU A 180 -8.62 -4.86 6.35
C LEU A 180 -8.57 -5.81 5.14
N SER A 181 -9.70 -6.42 4.81
CA SER A 181 -9.80 -7.51 3.83
C SER A 181 -11.17 -7.54 3.14
N GLY A 182 -11.41 -8.55 2.29
CA GLY A 182 -12.68 -8.75 1.60
C GLY A 182 -13.06 -7.53 0.77
N VAL A 183 -14.18 -6.88 1.09
CA VAL A 183 -14.64 -5.62 0.45
C VAL A 183 -14.80 -4.49 1.46
N GLY A 184 -14.21 -4.63 2.65
CA GLY A 184 -14.30 -3.63 3.71
C GLY A 184 -13.73 -2.27 3.28
N VAL A 185 -14.35 -1.20 3.79
CA VAL A 185 -13.93 0.18 3.55
C VAL A 185 -13.53 0.83 4.87
N LEU A 186 -12.28 1.30 4.97
CA LEU A 186 -11.82 2.15 6.07
C LEU A 186 -11.58 3.56 5.54
N ASN A 187 -12.29 4.53 6.09
CA ASN A 187 -12.06 5.96 5.85
C ASN A 187 -11.42 6.57 7.09
N ALA A 188 -10.21 7.12 6.94
CA ALA A 188 -9.47 7.75 8.01
C ALA A 188 -8.95 9.12 7.56
N ALA A 189 -9.22 10.16 8.35
CA ALA A 189 -8.63 11.48 8.09
C ALA A 189 -7.10 11.49 8.28
N ARG A 190 -6.58 10.67 9.21
CA ARG A 190 -5.15 10.39 9.38
C ARG A 190 -4.93 8.94 9.80
N LEU A 191 -3.80 8.36 9.37
CA LEU A 191 -3.35 7.04 9.77
C LEU A 191 -1.96 7.12 10.41
N GLU A 192 -1.82 6.47 11.55
CA GLU A 192 -0.54 6.19 12.19
C GLU A 192 -0.46 4.71 12.53
N VAL A 193 0.61 4.06 12.06
CA VAL A 193 0.88 2.64 12.31
C VAL A 193 2.19 2.56 13.07
N GLY A 194 2.14 2.19 14.35
CA GLY A 194 3.31 1.97 15.19
C GLY A 194 4.21 3.19 15.30
N TYR A 195 3.60 4.38 15.32
CA TYR A 195 4.33 5.64 15.43
C TYR A 195 4.33 6.10 16.89
N GLY A 196 5.50 6.49 17.42
CA GLY A 196 5.72 6.86 18.83
C GLY A 196 5.03 8.16 19.31
N GLY A 197 4.05 8.65 18.56
CA GLY A 197 3.25 9.83 18.87
C GLY A 197 4.05 11.14 18.89
N ASP A 198 3.39 12.21 19.36
CA ASP A 198 3.92 13.58 19.36
C ASP A 198 4.67 13.94 20.67
N SER A 199 4.78 13.01 21.62
CA SER A 199 5.34 13.22 22.97
C SER A 199 6.37 12.15 23.36
N SER A 200 7.11 11.62 22.40
CA SER A 200 8.21 10.68 22.65
C SER A 200 7.76 9.40 23.36
N GLN A 201 6.59 8.87 22.97
CA GLN A 201 6.06 7.62 23.49
C GLN A 201 6.77 6.48 22.77
N PHE A 202 7.90 6.05 23.33
CA PHE A 202 8.74 4.99 22.77
C PHE A 202 8.09 3.60 22.94
N ALA A 203 8.38 2.63 22.07
CA ALA A 203 7.82 1.26 22.13
C ALA A 203 6.29 1.17 21.91
N CYS A 204 5.86 1.48 20.68
CA CYS A 204 4.57 1.06 20.16
C CYS A 204 4.78 0.23 18.90
N GLU A 205 3.96 -0.80 18.71
CA GLU A 205 4.05 -1.74 17.59
C GLU A 205 2.72 -1.78 16.85
N GLY A 206 2.74 -1.34 15.59
CA GLY A 206 1.56 -1.29 14.76
C GLY A 206 1.69 -2.18 13.53
N GLU A 207 0.63 -2.93 13.24
CA GLU A 207 0.50 -3.73 12.02
C GLU A 207 -0.82 -3.41 11.31
N MET A 208 -0.74 -2.78 10.14
CA MET A 208 -1.88 -2.55 9.25
C MET A 208 -1.80 -3.54 8.09
N ASN A 209 -2.82 -4.37 7.91
CA ASN A 209 -2.91 -5.30 6.79
C ASN A 209 -4.03 -4.88 5.84
N VAL A 210 -3.73 -4.78 4.55
CA VAL A 210 -4.68 -4.49 3.47
C VAL A 210 -4.62 -5.61 2.44
N SER A 211 -5.77 -6.22 2.15
CA SER A 211 -5.88 -7.43 1.33
C SER A 211 -7.24 -7.53 0.62
N GLY A 212 -7.40 -8.55 -0.24
CA GLY A 212 -8.64 -8.77 -1.00
C GLY A 212 -8.95 -7.62 -1.95
N ASN A 213 -10.20 -7.16 -1.94
CA ASN A 213 -10.69 -6.00 -2.70
C ASN A 213 -11.04 -4.82 -1.77
N SER A 214 -10.46 -4.81 -0.56
CA SER A 214 -10.75 -3.78 0.44
C SER A 214 -10.23 -2.40 0.02
N THR A 215 -10.79 -1.34 0.61
CA THR A 215 -10.38 0.04 0.35
C THR A 215 -9.98 0.75 1.63
N LEU A 216 -8.74 1.24 1.67
CA LEU A 216 -8.21 2.10 2.71
C LEU A 216 -8.07 3.53 2.16
N ASN A 217 -8.92 4.43 2.61
CA ASN A 217 -8.85 5.85 2.29
C ASN A 217 -8.21 6.60 3.46
N ILE A 218 -7.09 7.27 3.21
CA ILE A 218 -6.32 8.04 4.19
C ILE A 218 -6.26 9.50 3.73
N SER A 219 -6.22 10.43 4.70
CA SER A 219 -5.97 11.85 4.41
C SER A 219 -7.05 12.51 3.57
N LEU A 220 -8.30 12.06 3.70
CA LEU A 220 -9.45 12.76 3.17
C LEU A 220 -9.48 14.18 3.77
N GLY A 221 -9.21 15.21 2.95
CA GLY A 221 -9.19 16.61 3.39
C GLY A 221 -7.84 17.17 3.86
N ALA A 222 -6.70 16.63 3.39
CA ALA A 222 -5.35 17.20 3.55
C ALA A 222 -4.87 17.44 5.01
N GLN A 223 -5.37 16.67 5.99
CA GLN A 223 -5.05 16.85 7.41
C GLN A 223 -3.55 16.71 7.70
N ILE A 224 -2.99 17.67 8.45
CA ILE A 224 -1.63 17.61 9.02
C ILE A 224 -1.68 16.91 10.38
N PRO A 225 -0.61 16.22 10.79
CA PRO A 225 0.58 15.78 10.03
C PRO A 225 0.30 14.69 8.99
N ASP A 226 1.29 14.43 8.12
CA ASP A 226 1.27 13.33 7.15
C ASP A 226 1.03 11.97 7.84
N PRO A 227 0.40 11.00 7.15
CA PRO A 227 0.35 9.62 7.61
C PRO A 227 1.74 9.06 7.96
N LYS A 228 1.78 8.16 8.95
CA LYS A 228 3.03 7.61 9.50
C LYS A 228 2.98 6.09 9.54
N ILE A 229 4.08 5.46 9.10
CA ILE A 229 4.34 4.03 9.26
C ILE A 229 5.68 3.90 9.97
N GLY A 230 5.63 3.56 11.26
CA GLY A 230 6.79 3.60 12.14
C GLY A 230 7.28 5.02 12.38
N GLY A 231 8.27 5.16 13.27
CA GLY A 231 8.89 6.44 13.56
C GLY A 231 8.74 6.88 15.02
N ASN A 232 9.50 7.91 15.43
CA ASN A 232 9.63 8.38 16.82
C ASN A 232 9.88 7.25 17.85
N GLY A 233 10.68 6.24 17.48
CA GLY A 233 10.99 5.08 18.33
C GLY A 233 9.88 4.03 18.42
N GLY A 234 8.82 4.16 17.64
CA GLY A 234 7.83 3.11 17.38
C GLY A 234 8.19 2.26 16.15
N ILE A 235 7.61 1.06 16.08
CA ILE A 235 7.77 0.10 14.99
C ILE A 235 6.43 -0.05 14.25
N GLY A 236 6.39 0.34 12.98
CA GLY A 236 5.19 0.24 12.16
C GLY A 236 5.40 -0.60 10.92
N THR A 237 4.45 -1.50 10.67
CA THR A 237 4.39 -2.32 9.45
C THR A 237 3.07 -2.13 8.73
N LEU A 238 3.13 -1.72 7.47
CA LEU A 238 2.00 -1.74 6.54
C LEU A 238 2.20 -2.88 5.55
N ASN A 239 1.28 -3.84 5.52
CA ASN A 239 1.28 -4.93 4.57
C ASN A 239 0.16 -4.72 3.55
N GLN A 240 0.51 -4.64 2.27
CA GLN A 240 -0.45 -4.61 1.18
C GLN A 240 -0.25 -5.82 0.28
N THR A 241 -1.22 -6.73 0.33
CA THR A 241 -1.27 -7.95 -0.49
C THR A 241 -2.37 -7.90 -1.56
N GLY A 242 -3.24 -6.90 -1.46
CA GLY A 242 -4.38 -6.65 -2.34
C GLY A 242 -5.03 -5.33 -1.96
N GLY A 243 -6.25 -5.11 -2.45
CA GLY A 243 -7.05 -3.92 -2.16
C GLY A 243 -6.44 -2.64 -2.70
N THR A 244 -7.06 -1.53 -2.32
CA THR A 244 -6.67 -0.18 -2.74
C THR A 244 -6.31 0.65 -1.52
N ILE A 245 -5.13 1.27 -1.54
CA ILE A 245 -4.72 2.29 -0.56
C ILE A 245 -4.69 3.64 -1.27
N ASN A 246 -5.48 4.59 -0.78
CA ASN A 246 -5.59 5.94 -1.31
C ASN A 246 -5.08 6.96 -0.28
N SER A 247 -4.11 7.79 -0.66
CA SER A 247 -3.67 8.98 0.06
C SER A 247 -3.48 10.15 -0.92
N PRO A 248 -4.58 10.67 -1.48
CA PRO A 248 -4.53 11.55 -2.65
C PRO A 248 -3.97 12.96 -2.37
N PHE A 249 -3.89 13.36 -1.10
CA PHE A 249 -3.51 14.73 -0.73
C PHE A 249 -2.21 14.81 0.06
N ARG A 250 -1.65 13.70 0.52
CA ARG A 250 -0.54 13.67 1.47
C ARG A 250 0.52 12.66 1.07
N ILE A 251 1.74 12.92 1.54
CA ILE A 251 2.85 11.98 1.45
C ILE A 251 2.75 11.01 2.63
N ILE A 252 3.06 9.74 2.42
CA ILE A 252 3.17 8.78 3.51
C ILE A 252 4.62 8.75 4.00
N SER A 253 4.82 8.97 5.30
CA SER A 253 6.15 8.97 5.91
C SER A 253 6.42 7.61 6.56
N ILE A 254 7.57 7.02 6.25
CA ILE A 254 7.96 5.67 6.66
C ILE A 254 9.26 5.75 7.46
N GLY A 255 9.23 5.35 8.74
CA GLY A 255 10.43 5.29 9.60
C GLY A 255 11.06 6.65 9.87
N SER A 256 10.24 7.68 10.10
CA SER A 256 10.72 9.04 10.41
C SER A 256 11.23 9.18 11.84
N ASN A 257 12.30 9.96 12.06
CA ASN A 257 12.75 10.40 13.39
C ASN A 257 13.03 9.25 14.39
N SER A 258 13.72 8.18 13.96
CA SER A 258 14.02 6.92 14.69
C SER A 258 12.85 5.92 14.79
N GLY A 259 13.12 4.63 14.97
CA GLY A 259 12.08 3.58 14.98
C GLY A 259 11.76 3.05 13.57
N ALA A 260 11.61 1.73 13.45
CA ALA A 260 11.51 1.08 12.15
C ALA A 260 10.14 1.32 11.50
N GLY A 261 10.14 1.70 10.23
CA GLY A 261 8.93 1.77 9.40
C GLY A 261 9.10 0.85 8.22
N THR A 262 8.14 -0.03 7.97
CA THR A 262 8.19 -0.96 6.84
C THR A 262 6.89 -0.94 6.07
N PHE A 263 6.98 -0.74 4.76
CA PHE A 263 5.87 -0.97 3.83
C PHE A 263 6.18 -2.20 2.97
N ASN A 264 5.43 -3.28 3.18
CA ASN A 264 5.52 -4.50 2.38
C ASN A 264 4.43 -4.45 1.30
N HIS A 265 4.84 -4.35 0.04
CA HIS A 265 3.96 -4.37 -1.12
C HIS A 265 4.14 -5.68 -1.90
N SER A 266 3.04 -6.42 -2.07
CA SER A 266 3.01 -7.69 -2.82
C SER A 266 1.80 -7.81 -3.76
N GLY A 267 0.94 -6.79 -3.79
CA GLY A 267 -0.24 -6.73 -4.66
C GLY A 267 -1.16 -5.58 -4.29
N GLY A 268 -2.21 -5.38 -5.10
CA GLY A 268 -3.18 -4.29 -4.94
C GLY A 268 -2.74 -2.99 -5.60
N THR A 269 -3.54 -1.94 -5.43
CA THR A 269 -3.30 -0.60 -5.97
C THR A 269 -2.87 0.34 -4.87
N PHE A 270 -1.72 0.99 -5.04
CA PHE A 270 -1.25 2.03 -4.12
C PHE A 270 -1.28 3.38 -4.82
N SER A 271 -2.06 4.33 -4.31
CA SER A 271 -2.19 5.67 -4.86
C SER A 271 -1.89 6.70 -3.78
N ALA A 272 -0.70 7.29 -3.83
CA ALA A 272 -0.29 8.37 -2.94
C ALA A 272 0.46 9.46 -3.69
N VAL A 273 0.40 10.69 -3.18
CA VAL A 273 1.19 11.82 -3.72
C VAL A 273 2.68 11.49 -3.71
N GLY A 274 3.12 10.75 -2.69
CA GLY A 274 4.47 10.21 -2.62
C GLY A 274 4.73 9.52 -1.30
N VAL A 275 5.97 9.08 -1.14
CA VAL A 275 6.51 8.49 0.08
C VAL A 275 7.77 9.23 0.51
N ASN A 276 7.89 9.46 1.82
CA ASN A 276 9.14 9.89 2.44
C ASN A 276 9.67 8.72 3.27
N ILE A 277 10.84 8.22 2.90
CA ILE A 277 11.48 7.09 3.54
C ILE A 277 12.61 7.63 4.42
N GLY A 278 12.37 7.62 5.73
CA GLY A 278 13.33 8.03 6.75
C GLY A 278 14.47 7.03 6.90
N ASN A 279 15.39 7.33 7.82
CA ASN A 279 16.63 6.57 8.01
C ASN A 279 16.43 5.09 8.37
N THR A 280 15.31 4.78 9.01
CA THR A 280 14.91 3.42 9.42
C THR A 280 13.67 2.97 8.66
N GLY A 281 13.37 3.64 7.54
CA GLY A 281 12.27 3.34 6.65
C GLY A 281 12.69 2.38 5.55
N ALA A 282 11.83 1.41 5.26
CA ALA A 282 12.00 0.47 4.17
C ALA A 282 10.70 0.26 3.38
N ILE A 283 10.82 0.11 2.07
CA ILE A 283 9.78 -0.44 1.19
C ILE A 283 10.29 -1.78 0.67
N ASN A 284 9.55 -2.86 0.93
CA ASN A 284 9.81 -4.18 0.37
C ASN A 284 8.77 -4.45 -0.73
N TYR A 285 9.20 -4.41 -1.99
CA TYR A 285 8.38 -4.66 -3.15
C TYR A 285 8.59 -6.09 -3.67
N THR A 286 7.71 -7.01 -3.29
CA THR A 286 7.91 -8.46 -3.47
C THR A 286 6.93 -9.11 -4.43
N GLY A 287 5.88 -8.40 -4.86
CA GLY A 287 4.86 -8.90 -5.79
C GLY A 287 3.96 -7.79 -6.31
N GLY A 288 3.19 -8.07 -7.36
CA GLY A 288 2.57 -7.06 -8.22
C GLY A 288 3.50 -6.70 -9.39
N ALA A 289 2.94 -6.30 -10.53
CA ALA A 289 3.74 -5.95 -11.71
C ALA A 289 4.27 -4.51 -11.65
N ASN A 290 3.45 -3.59 -11.17
CA ASN A 290 3.76 -2.16 -11.13
C ASN A 290 3.53 -1.59 -9.72
N LEU A 291 4.48 -0.80 -9.25
CA LEU A 291 4.31 0.07 -8.09
C LEU A 291 4.59 1.51 -8.52
N ASP A 292 3.52 2.30 -8.65
CA ASP A 292 3.58 3.69 -9.09
C ASP A 292 3.58 4.65 -7.89
N LEU A 293 4.63 5.46 -7.78
CA LEU A 293 4.79 6.45 -6.73
C LEU A 293 4.86 7.85 -7.35
N GLY A 294 4.05 8.79 -6.83
CA GLY A 294 4.12 10.17 -7.29
C GLY A 294 5.48 10.81 -6.97
N GLN A 295 6.00 10.56 -5.78
CA GLN A 295 7.33 10.95 -5.35
C GLN A 295 7.94 9.87 -4.45
N VAL A 296 9.26 9.69 -4.54
CA VAL A 296 10.07 8.98 -3.54
C VAL A 296 11.08 9.99 -3.00
N SER A 297 11.06 10.22 -1.69
CA SER A 297 12.06 11.07 -1.03
C SER A 297 12.80 10.29 0.04
N THR A 298 14.13 10.38 0.06
CA THR A 298 14.96 9.67 1.02
C THR A 298 16.36 10.26 1.12
N VAL A 299 16.95 10.17 2.31
CA VAL A 299 18.39 10.42 2.55
C VAL A 299 19.12 9.11 2.89
N ASN A 300 18.50 8.25 3.71
CA ASN A 300 19.08 6.97 4.16
C ASN A 300 18.10 5.78 4.12
N GLY A 301 16.85 6.01 3.72
CA GLY A 301 15.83 4.97 3.59
C GLY A 301 16.05 4.06 2.38
N GLN A 302 15.42 2.89 2.42
CA GLN A 302 15.66 1.82 1.45
C GLN A 302 14.40 1.42 0.69
N VAL A 303 14.55 1.12 -0.60
CA VAL A 303 13.58 0.38 -1.39
C VAL A 303 14.24 -0.90 -1.87
N LYS A 304 13.63 -2.05 -1.60
CA LYS A 304 14.13 -3.36 -2.00
C LYS A 304 13.10 -4.07 -2.85
N MET A 305 13.47 -4.38 -4.09
CA MET A 305 12.67 -5.24 -4.95
C MET A 305 13.08 -6.70 -4.73
N GLY A 306 12.09 -7.59 -4.55
CA GLY A 306 12.32 -9.03 -4.51
C GLY A 306 12.70 -9.58 -5.89
N PRO A 307 13.22 -10.81 -6.00
CA PRO A 307 13.53 -11.43 -7.29
C PRO A 307 12.28 -11.70 -8.13
N GLY A 308 12.45 -12.06 -9.40
CA GLY A 308 11.40 -12.54 -10.31
C GLY A 308 11.30 -11.80 -11.64
N GLY A 309 12.16 -10.82 -11.93
CA GLY A 309 12.31 -10.20 -13.26
C GLY A 309 11.17 -9.31 -13.77
N GLY A 310 9.97 -9.42 -13.20
CA GLY A 310 8.74 -8.84 -13.75
C GLY A 310 8.21 -7.59 -13.06
N LYS A 311 8.98 -6.98 -12.15
CA LYS A 311 8.52 -5.82 -11.39
C LYS A 311 9.03 -4.52 -11.98
N THR A 312 8.19 -3.50 -11.96
CA THR A 312 8.56 -2.13 -12.34
C THR A 312 8.19 -1.19 -11.21
N LEU A 313 9.21 -0.56 -10.60
CA LEU A 313 9.01 0.59 -9.73
C LEU A 313 9.02 1.85 -10.57
N ARG A 314 7.96 2.66 -10.52
CA ARG A 314 7.92 3.95 -11.19
C ARG A 314 7.83 5.04 -10.16
N THR A 315 8.71 6.02 -10.24
CA THR A 315 8.60 7.26 -9.48
C THR A 315 8.58 8.46 -10.42
N ARG A 316 7.56 9.31 -10.29
CA ARG A 316 7.52 10.54 -11.10
C ARG A 316 8.55 11.56 -10.65
N LEU A 317 8.87 11.60 -9.35
CA LEU A 317 9.89 12.46 -8.78
C LEU A 317 10.74 11.68 -7.77
N LEU A 318 12.03 11.56 -8.02
CA LEU A 318 13.00 11.07 -7.04
C LEU A 318 13.69 12.27 -6.38
N PHE A 319 13.43 12.48 -5.08
CA PHE A 319 14.06 13.54 -4.30
C PHE A 319 15.05 12.94 -3.29
N THR A 320 16.33 13.00 -3.64
CA THR A 320 17.41 12.42 -2.86
C THR A 320 18.52 13.44 -2.58
N SER A 321 19.33 13.17 -1.57
CA SER A 321 20.59 13.85 -1.34
C SER A 321 21.71 12.83 -1.17
N THR A 322 22.95 13.30 -1.10
CA THR A 322 24.09 12.44 -0.77
C THR A 322 23.88 11.85 0.64
N GLY A 323 23.61 10.54 0.69
CA GLY A 323 23.33 9.79 1.91
C GLY A 323 23.34 8.29 1.62
N THR A 324 23.01 7.45 2.59
CA THR A 324 23.13 5.98 2.47
C THR A 324 21.89 5.29 1.87
N TRP A 325 20.98 6.06 1.29
CA TRP A 325 19.78 5.51 0.66
C TRP A 325 20.12 4.49 -0.43
N SER A 326 19.20 3.56 -0.67
CA SER A 326 19.33 2.61 -1.78
C SER A 326 17.99 2.27 -2.40
N ILE A 327 17.95 2.23 -3.73
CA ILE A 327 16.92 1.51 -4.48
C ILE A 327 17.61 0.28 -5.06
N ASP A 328 17.37 -0.87 -4.43
CA ASP A 328 17.87 -2.16 -4.89
C ASP A 328 16.86 -2.76 -5.87
N VAL A 329 17.16 -2.66 -7.17
CA VAL A 329 16.27 -3.15 -8.22
C VAL A 329 16.31 -4.69 -8.34
N ASN A 330 17.30 -5.35 -7.73
CA ASN A 330 17.54 -6.78 -7.90
C ASN A 330 17.57 -7.12 -9.41
N ASP A 331 16.74 -8.05 -9.87
CA ASP A 331 16.58 -8.45 -11.26
C ASP A 331 15.47 -7.70 -12.02
N ASN A 332 15.03 -6.53 -11.55
CA ASN A 332 13.82 -5.85 -11.99
C ASN A 332 14.09 -4.51 -12.69
N GLN A 333 13.02 -3.73 -12.86
CA GLN A 333 13.01 -2.47 -13.62
C GLN A 333 12.69 -1.26 -12.72
N LEU A 334 13.27 -0.12 -13.06
CA LEU A 334 12.99 1.17 -12.43
C LEU A 334 12.78 2.24 -13.49
N VAL A 335 11.76 3.08 -13.30
CA VAL A 335 11.50 4.26 -14.13
C VAL A 335 11.50 5.51 -13.25
N VAL A 336 12.34 6.47 -13.57
CA VAL A 336 12.43 7.76 -12.88
C VAL A 336 11.97 8.87 -13.83
N GLY A 337 10.95 9.63 -13.44
CA GLY A 337 10.45 10.75 -14.26
C GLY A 337 11.34 11.98 -14.20
N ALA A 338 11.71 12.41 -13.00
CA ALA A 338 12.59 13.54 -12.76
C ALA A 338 13.34 13.34 -11.43
N THR A 339 14.49 14.00 -11.29
CA THR A 339 15.26 14.05 -10.04
C THR A 339 15.30 15.47 -9.48
N LEU A 340 15.17 15.59 -8.16
CA LEU A 340 15.54 16.79 -7.41
C LEU A 340 16.61 16.43 -6.37
N GLY A 341 17.62 17.30 -6.21
CA GLY A 341 18.75 17.04 -5.33
C GLY A 341 19.92 16.39 -6.06
N GLU A 342 20.31 15.16 -5.68
CA GLU A 342 21.42 14.43 -6.31
C GLU A 342 21.12 14.10 -7.78
N ALA A 343 22.09 14.32 -8.67
CA ALA A 343 21.94 13.98 -10.09
C ALA A 343 21.77 12.47 -10.27
N ILE A 344 20.88 12.08 -11.20
CA ILE A 344 20.54 10.67 -11.41
C ILE A 344 21.78 9.82 -11.74
N THR A 345 22.67 10.31 -12.60
CA THR A 345 23.92 9.64 -12.98
C THR A 345 24.87 9.46 -11.79
N THR A 346 25.00 10.47 -10.93
CA THR A 346 25.80 10.36 -9.69
C THR A 346 25.25 9.25 -8.79
N SER A 347 23.93 9.19 -8.62
CA SER A 347 23.30 8.16 -7.79
C SER A 347 23.40 6.74 -8.37
N TYR A 348 23.39 6.64 -9.70
CA TYR A 348 23.61 5.39 -10.42
C TYR A 348 25.05 4.90 -10.26
N LEU A 349 26.05 5.76 -10.50
CA LEU A 349 27.47 5.41 -10.37
C LEU A 349 27.86 5.01 -8.95
N ARG A 350 27.30 5.67 -7.93
CA ARG A 350 27.50 5.27 -6.53
C ARG A 350 26.95 3.88 -6.25
N GLY A 351 25.79 3.53 -6.81
CA GLY A 351 25.19 2.21 -6.63
C GLY A 351 25.95 1.12 -7.40
N ARG A 352 26.43 1.45 -8.62
CA ARG A 352 27.33 0.62 -9.44
C ARG A 352 28.63 0.30 -8.69
N ASN A 353 29.20 1.26 -7.96
CA ASN A 353 30.42 1.09 -7.15
C ASN A 353 31.54 0.35 -7.91
N GLY A 354 31.92 0.86 -9.09
CA GLY A 354 32.94 0.23 -9.93
C GLY A 354 32.56 -1.13 -10.53
N GLY A 355 31.28 -1.50 -10.53
CA GLY A 355 30.77 -2.79 -11.02
C GLY A 355 30.45 -3.78 -9.90
N ALA A 356 30.74 -3.44 -8.64
CA ALA A 356 30.40 -4.30 -7.50
C ALA A 356 28.89 -4.29 -7.15
N TRP A 357 28.12 -3.32 -7.65
CA TRP A 357 26.66 -3.19 -7.49
C TRP A 357 26.12 -3.23 -6.05
N ASN A 358 26.99 -2.96 -5.08
CA ASN A 358 26.70 -3.02 -3.64
C ASN A 358 26.75 -1.64 -2.97
N GLY A 359 26.90 -0.57 -3.75
CA GLY A 359 26.98 0.78 -3.22
C GLY A 359 25.64 1.37 -2.80
N SER A 360 25.70 2.60 -2.28
CA SER A 360 24.52 3.45 -2.02
C SER A 360 23.98 4.06 -3.31
N GLY A 361 22.68 4.31 -3.43
CA GLY A 361 22.05 4.83 -4.63
C GLY A 361 21.22 3.77 -5.36
N ILE A 362 21.22 3.80 -6.69
CA ILE A 362 20.51 2.80 -7.51
C ILE A 362 21.42 1.61 -7.73
N ARG A 363 21.08 0.45 -7.15
CA ARG A 363 21.93 -0.74 -7.12
C ARG A 363 21.19 -2.02 -7.50
N SER A 364 21.91 -3.11 -7.72
CA SER A 364 21.31 -4.44 -7.96
C SER A 364 22.01 -5.50 -7.13
N SER A 365 21.27 -6.09 -6.20
CA SER A 365 21.70 -7.30 -5.50
C SER A 365 21.78 -8.53 -6.40
N ALA A 366 21.11 -8.55 -7.56
CA ALA A 366 21.27 -9.65 -8.52
C ALA A 366 22.63 -9.55 -9.24
N ALA A 367 22.95 -8.36 -9.79
CA ALA A 367 24.24 -8.11 -10.44
C ALA A 367 25.43 -8.24 -9.47
N ALA A 368 25.27 -7.76 -8.23
CA ALA A 368 26.32 -7.88 -7.20
C ALA A 368 26.66 -9.35 -6.85
N ASN A 369 25.69 -10.26 -7.00
CA ASN A 369 25.84 -11.67 -6.69
C ASN A 369 26.06 -12.54 -7.94
N ASP A 370 26.17 -11.95 -9.13
CA ASP A 370 26.51 -12.66 -10.35
C ASP A 370 27.98 -13.10 -10.31
N PRO A 371 28.28 -14.41 -10.23
CA PRO A 371 29.66 -14.89 -10.15
C PRO A 371 30.49 -14.60 -11.39
N GLN A 372 29.86 -14.35 -12.53
CA GLN A 372 30.55 -14.02 -13.79
C GLN A 372 30.75 -12.51 -13.95
N HIS A 373 30.09 -11.70 -13.11
CA HIS A 373 30.05 -10.24 -13.24
C HIS A 373 29.62 -9.77 -14.65
N ALA A 374 28.77 -10.56 -15.31
CA ALA A 374 28.30 -10.33 -16.66
C ALA A 374 27.06 -9.43 -16.71
N THR A 375 26.32 -9.39 -15.59
CA THR A 375 25.07 -8.64 -15.45
C THR A 375 25.24 -7.33 -14.69
N THR A 376 24.29 -6.43 -14.91
CA THR A 376 24.38 -5.01 -14.59
C THR A 376 22.99 -4.37 -14.54
N ILE A 377 22.95 -3.07 -14.25
CA ILE A 377 21.77 -2.24 -14.55
C ILE A 377 22.13 -1.33 -15.72
N GLY A 378 21.46 -1.52 -16.86
CA GLY A 378 21.54 -0.54 -17.94
C GLY A 378 20.70 0.69 -17.63
N MET A 379 21.19 1.88 -17.99
CA MET A 379 20.48 3.15 -17.83
C MET A 379 20.29 3.84 -19.17
N MET A 380 19.05 4.08 -19.58
CA MET A 380 18.71 4.66 -20.88
C MET A 380 17.68 5.77 -20.73
N SER A 381 17.75 6.80 -21.58
CA SER A 381 16.67 7.80 -21.64
C SER A 381 15.44 7.24 -22.36
N GLY A 382 14.25 7.77 -22.05
CA GLY A 382 13.04 7.43 -22.79
C GLY A 382 13.14 7.78 -24.27
N ALA A 383 13.85 8.86 -24.59
CA ALA A 383 14.09 9.29 -25.98
C ALA A 383 14.89 8.21 -26.74
N ASP A 384 16.01 7.75 -26.18
CA ASP A 384 16.84 6.69 -26.79
C ASP A 384 16.04 5.40 -26.96
N TYR A 385 15.26 5.01 -25.95
CA TYR A 385 14.39 3.83 -26.04
C TYR A 385 13.37 3.93 -27.17
N HIS A 386 12.76 5.10 -27.36
CA HIS A 386 11.85 5.35 -28.47
C HIS A 386 12.54 5.35 -29.85
N THR A 387 13.85 5.61 -29.93
CA THR A 387 14.58 5.44 -31.20
C THR A 387 14.70 3.99 -31.63
N LEU A 388 14.72 3.05 -30.66
CA LEU A 388 14.81 1.61 -30.90
C LEU A 388 13.45 1.01 -31.22
N TYR A 389 12.44 1.36 -30.41
CA TYR A 389 11.14 0.67 -30.41
C TYR A 389 9.97 1.53 -30.92
N GLY A 390 10.23 2.79 -31.26
CA GLY A 390 9.22 3.74 -31.72
C GLY A 390 8.49 4.47 -30.58
N PRO A 391 7.71 5.52 -30.91
CA PRO A 391 7.09 6.43 -29.93
C PRO A 391 5.95 5.83 -29.11
N GLY A 392 5.47 4.63 -29.48
CA GLY A 392 4.41 3.91 -28.77
C GLY A 392 4.93 2.76 -27.89
N ALA A 393 6.25 2.64 -27.75
CA ALA A 393 6.86 1.58 -26.98
C ALA A 393 6.47 1.67 -25.50
N THR A 394 6.45 0.52 -24.84
CA THR A 394 6.15 0.41 -23.41
C THR A 394 7.35 -0.14 -22.68
N PHE A 395 7.50 0.19 -21.40
CA PHE A 395 8.51 -0.37 -20.53
C PHE A 395 7.86 -0.80 -19.22
N GLY A 396 8.05 -2.06 -18.84
CA GLY A 396 7.27 -2.66 -17.74
C GLY A 396 5.78 -2.76 -18.04
N GLY A 397 5.40 -2.79 -19.34
CA GLY A 397 4.00 -2.77 -19.77
C GLY A 397 3.30 -1.42 -19.62
N GLN A 398 4.04 -0.34 -19.37
CA GLN A 398 3.51 1.03 -19.24
C GLN A 398 4.09 1.95 -20.31
N THR A 399 3.32 2.94 -20.76
CA THR A 399 3.83 4.00 -21.63
C THR A 399 4.83 4.89 -20.90
N MET A 400 5.87 5.32 -21.62
CA MET A 400 6.91 6.23 -21.12
C MET A 400 6.92 7.56 -21.86
N THR A 401 7.62 8.54 -21.31
CA THR A 401 7.92 9.81 -21.99
C THR A 401 9.42 9.95 -22.24
N ASP A 402 9.80 10.73 -23.24
CA ASP A 402 11.20 10.95 -23.63
C ASP A 402 12.08 11.47 -22.47
N THR A 403 11.45 12.20 -21.54
CA THR A 403 12.12 12.81 -20.39
C THR A 403 12.42 11.84 -19.24
N GLN A 404 11.88 10.61 -19.29
CA GLN A 404 12.10 9.65 -18.21
C GLN A 404 13.45 8.96 -18.35
N THR A 405 14.04 8.54 -17.24
CA THR A 405 15.21 7.67 -17.20
C THR A 405 14.76 6.25 -16.83
N LEU A 406 15.20 5.29 -17.63
CA LEU A 406 14.87 3.88 -17.54
C LEU A 406 16.07 3.13 -16.99
N PHE A 407 15.80 2.18 -16.11
CA PHE A 407 16.79 1.30 -15.52
C PHE A 407 16.30 -0.13 -15.66
N LYS A 408 17.15 -1.00 -16.21
CA LYS A 408 16.81 -2.41 -16.39
C LYS A 408 17.97 -3.28 -15.94
N TYR A 409 17.69 -4.29 -15.12
CA TYR A 409 18.63 -5.38 -14.94
C TYR A 409 18.83 -6.13 -16.26
N THR A 410 20.07 -6.15 -16.74
CA THR A 410 20.41 -6.79 -18.01
C THR A 410 21.88 -7.23 -18.04
N PHE A 411 22.38 -7.71 -19.17
CA PHE A 411 23.80 -7.94 -19.45
C PHE A 411 24.53 -6.64 -19.76
N TYR A 412 25.82 -6.56 -19.41
CA TYR A 412 26.69 -5.58 -20.06
C TYR A 412 26.66 -5.81 -21.56
N GLY A 413 26.47 -4.77 -22.37
CA GLY A 413 26.35 -4.96 -23.81
C GLY A 413 24.94 -4.99 -24.37
N ASP A 414 23.89 -5.28 -23.58
CA ASP A 414 22.51 -5.30 -24.09
C ASP A 414 22.01 -3.87 -24.32
N THR A 415 22.36 -3.31 -25.47
CA THR A 415 22.17 -1.89 -25.83
C THR A 415 20.71 -1.55 -26.11
N ASP A 416 19.85 -2.55 -26.34
CA ASP A 416 18.44 -2.35 -26.62
C ASP A 416 17.49 -2.97 -25.59
N PHE A 417 17.99 -3.53 -24.48
CA PHE A 417 17.18 -4.09 -23.40
C PHE A 417 16.36 -5.32 -23.80
N ASN A 418 16.78 -6.07 -24.81
CA ASN A 418 16.11 -7.30 -25.25
C ASN A 418 16.49 -8.54 -24.42
N GLY A 419 17.44 -8.40 -23.48
CA GLY A 419 17.88 -9.45 -22.55
C GLY A 419 18.93 -10.42 -23.12
N ILE A 420 19.50 -10.15 -24.29
CA ILE A 420 20.59 -10.92 -24.91
C ILE A 420 21.65 -9.95 -25.42
N VAL A 421 22.91 -10.39 -25.49
CA VAL A 421 23.97 -9.65 -26.20
C VAL A 421 24.19 -10.32 -27.55
N ASP A 422 24.03 -9.60 -28.65
CA ASP A 422 24.21 -10.16 -29.99
C ASP A 422 24.87 -9.20 -30.98
N PHE A 423 24.79 -9.52 -32.28
CA PHE A 423 25.42 -8.74 -33.34
C PHE A 423 24.92 -7.29 -33.39
N ASP A 424 23.63 -7.05 -33.10
CA ASP A 424 23.06 -5.71 -33.18
C ASP A 424 23.69 -4.81 -32.10
N ASP A 425 23.99 -5.36 -30.92
CA ASP A 425 24.70 -4.66 -29.85
C ASP A 425 26.12 -4.28 -30.23
N TYR A 426 26.89 -5.22 -30.81
CA TYR A 426 28.23 -4.95 -31.31
C TYR A 426 28.22 -3.84 -32.38
N SER A 427 27.24 -3.89 -33.29
CA SER A 427 27.11 -2.84 -34.30
C SER A 427 26.85 -1.45 -33.68
N ARG A 428 26.17 -1.37 -32.53
CA ARG A 428 25.88 -0.10 -31.86
C ARG A 428 27.10 0.45 -31.11
N ILE A 429 27.87 -0.38 -30.40
CA ILE A 429 29.12 0.06 -29.76
C ILE A 429 30.19 0.47 -30.80
N ASP A 430 30.31 -0.27 -31.91
CA ASP A 430 31.21 0.08 -33.01
C ASP A 430 30.84 1.46 -33.61
N ALA A 431 29.54 1.70 -33.80
CA ALA A 431 29.05 2.98 -34.28
C ALA A 431 29.27 4.10 -33.23
N GLY A 432 29.08 3.80 -31.95
CA GLY A 432 29.32 4.73 -30.85
C GLY A 432 30.78 5.18 -30.78
N PHE A 433 31.70 4.21 -30.81
CA PHE A 433 33.14 4.44 -30.84
C PHE A 433 33.56 5.29 -32.05
N ASN A 434 33.17 4.87 -33.27
CA ASN A 434 33.57 5.55 -34.52
C ASN A 434 33.04 6.98 -34.64
N ASN A 435 31.96 7.32 -33.93
CA ASN A 435 31.32 8.63 -33.98
C ASN A 435 31.48 9.43 -32.67
N ASN A 436 32.31 8.96 -31.73
CA ASN A 436 32.53 9.59 -30.43
C ASN A 436 31.21 9.88 -29.67
N ARG A 437 30.26 8.94 -29.72
CA ARG A 437 29.00 9.02 -28.97
C ARG A 437 29.17 8.39 -27.59
N THR A 438 28.22 8.65 -26.71
CA THR A 438 28.22 8.19 -25.32
C THR A 438 26.83 7.70 -24.91
N GLY A 439 26.72 7.17 -23.69
CA GLY A 439 25.50 6.57 -23.16
C GLY A 439 25.27 5.13 -23.61
N TRP A 440 24.37 4.45 -22.88
CA TRP A 440 24.16 3.01 -22.95
C TRP A 440 23.89 2.47 -24.37
N ILE A 441 22.97 3.11 -25.10
CA ILE A 441 22.59 2.70 -26.46
C ILE A 441 23.78 2.76 -27.46
N ASN A 442 24.81 3.56 -27.14
CA ASN A 442 25.99 3.73 -27.98
C ASN A 442 27.21 2.95 -27.44
N GLY A 443 27.06 2.19 -26.35
CA GLY A 443 28.12 1.31 -25.84
C GLY A 443 28.99 1.85 -24.71
N ASP A 444 28.63 2.97 -24.07
CA ASP A 444 29.29 3.46 -22.83
C ASP A 444 28.64 2.75 -21.63
N PHE A 445 29.17 1.59 -21.27
CA PHE A 445 28.59 0.64 -20.34
C PHE A 445 29.05 0.84 -18.89
N ASP A 446 30.17 1.54 -18.68
CA ASP A 446 30.63 1.95 -17.36
C ASP A 446 30.21 3.39 -16.97
N PHE A 447 29.64 4.15 -17.92
CA PHE A 447 29.19 5.53 -17.79
C PHE A 447 30.33 6.51 -17.44
N ASN A 448 31.54 6.25 -17.93
CA ASN A 448 32.67 7.16 -17.79
C ASN A 448 32.62 8.33 -18.82
N GLY A 449 31.71 8.26 -19.79
CA GLY A 449 31.47 9.31 -20.78
C GLY A 449 32.30 9.17 -22.06
N ILE A 450 32.94 8.03 -22.29
CA ILE A 450 33.70 7.68 -23.49
C ILE A 450 33.41 6.21 -23.79
N VAL A 451 33.24 5.87 -25.07
CA VAL A 451 33.24 4.46 -25.51
C VAL A 451 34.67 4.06 -25.79
N ASP A 452 35.22 3.10 -25.05
CA ASP A 452 36.60 2.64 -25.23
C ASP A 452 36.83 1.13 -24.97
N PHE A 453 38.09 0.74 -24.78
CA PHE A 453 38.47 -0.66 -24.56
C PHE A 453 37.83 -1.29 -23.32
N ASP A 454 37.56 -0.50 -22.28
CA ASP A 454 36.95 -1.01 -21.05
C ASP A 454 35.49 -1.42 -21.32
N ASP A 455 34.78 -0.70 -22.19
CA ASP A 455 33.42 -1.06 -22.62
C ASP A 455 33.40 -2.32 -23.49
N TYR A 456 34.33 -2.45 -24.45
CA TYR A 456 34.48 -3.68 -25.24
C TYR A 456 34.74 -4.89 -24.34
N SER A 457 35.56 -4.71 -23.31
CA SER A 457 35.83 -5.77 -22.34
C SER A 457 34.57 -6.20 -21.57
N LEU A 458 33.66 -5.28 -21.27
CA LEU A 458 32.39 -5.57 -20.59
C LEU A 458 31.41 -6.34 -21.49
N ILE A 459 31.21 -5.91 -22.73
CA ILE A 459 30.34 -6.61 -23.68
C ILE A 459 30.90 -7.98 -24.08
N ASP A 460 32.21 -8.10 -24.29
CA ASP A 460 32.86 -9.38 -24.61
C ASP A 460 32.73 -10.37 -23.45
N LEU A 461 32.91 -9.91 -22.21
CA LEU A 461 32.68 -10.74 -21.02
C LEU A 461 31.24 -11.27 -21.01
N ALA A 462 30.27 -10.38 -21.16
CA ALA A 462 28.86 -10.76 -21.14
C ALA A 462 28.47 -11.68 -22.29
N PHE A 463 28.93 -11.40 -23.52
CA PHE A 463 28.65 -12.23 -24.69
C PHE A 463 29.19 -13.66 -24.54
N ASN A 464 30.39 -13.81 -23.97
CA ASN A 464 31.00 -15.11 -23.75
C ASN A 464 30.43 -15.89 -22.55
N SER A 465 29.74 -15.20 -21.63
CA SER A 465 29.25 -15.78 -20.38
C SER A 465 27.74 -15.93 -20.30
N GLN A 466 26.98 -15.21 -21.13
CA GLN A 466 25.53 -15.36 -21.22
C GLN A 466 25.16 -16.81 -21.57
N THR A 467 24.18 -17.35 -20.85
CA THR A 467 23.73 -18.74 -21.02
C THR A 467 22.29 -18.82 -21.57
N GLY A 468 21.72 -17.68 -21.94
CA GLY A 468 20.36 -17.54 -22.46
C GLY A 468 19.90 -16.09 -22.42
N VAL A 469 18.62 -15.89 -22.73
CA VAL A 469 17.96 -14.59 -22.66
C VAL A 469 17.51 -14.34 -21.22
N LEU A 470 17.90 -13.20 -20.63
CA LEU A 470 17.36 -12.75 -19.35
C LEU A 470 15.85 -12.52 -19.50
N ALA A 471 15.07 -12.89 -18.49
CA ALA A 471 13.62 -12.79 -18.54
C ALA A 471 13.19 -11.35 -18.90
N THR A 472 12.74 -11.15 -20.14
CA THR A 472 12.08 -9.92 -20.54
C THR A 472 10.62 -10.01 -20.16
N VAL A 473 10.08 -8.96 -19.54
CA VAL A 473 8.62 -8.82 -19.43
C VAL A 473 8.09 -8.82 -20.86
N PRO A 474 7.16 -9.72 -21.24
CA PRO A 474 6.61 -9.72 -22.59
C PRO A 474 5.95 -8.37 -22.85
N GLU A 475 6.58 -7.55 -23.68
CA GLU A 475 6.00 -6.27 -24.06
C GLU A 475 4.86 -6.56 -25.04
N PRO A 476 3.66 -5.97 -24.86
CA PRO A 476 2.49 -6.27 -25.69
C PRO A 476 2.72 -6.11 -27.21
N ALA A 477 3.78 -5.40 -27.62
CA ALA A 477 4.18 -5.28 -29.02
C ALA A 477 4.78 -6.58 -29.61
N ALA A 478 5.44 -7.43 -28.82
CA ALA A 478 6.10 -8.65 -29.32
C ALA A 478 5.12 -9.82 -29.58
N LEU A 479 3.92 -9.78 -28.98
CA LEU A 479 2.85 -10.79 -29.18
C LEU A 479 1.88 -10.44 -30.32
N GLY A 480 1.96 -9.23 -30.89
CA GLY A 480 1.06 -8.76 -31.94
C GLY A 480 1.34 -9.30 -33.34
N ALA A 481 2.47 -9.96 -33.58
CA ALA A 481 2.90 -10.38 -34.92
C ALA A 481 2.62 -11.87 -35.26
N LEU A 482 2.13 -12.69 -34.32
CA LEU A 482 1.95 -14.14 -34.52
C LEU A 482 0.47 -14.61 -34.42
N ILE A 483 -0.52 -13.81 -34.80
CA ILE A 483 -1.93 -14.28 -34.94
C ILE A 483 -2.61 -13.71 -36.21
N VAL A 484 -1.92 -13.65 -37.35
CA VAL A 484 -2.54 -13.19 -38.63
C VAL A 484 -2.52 -14.21 -39.78
N CYS A 485 -1.93 -15.41 -39.64
CA CYS A 485 -1.88 -16.37 -40.77
C CYS A 485 -2.62 -17.71 -40.59
N GLY A 486 -3.58 -17.82 -39.65
CA GLY A 486 -4.22 -19.10 -39.33
C GLY A 486 -5.69 -19.30 -39.73
N MET A 487 -6.41 -18.28 -40.22
CA MET A 487 -7.84 -18.41 -40.52
C MET A 487 -8.21 -17.79 -41.86
N GLY A 488 -7.83 -18.48 -42.92
CA GLY A 488 -8.36 -18.25 -44.25
C GLY A 488 -8.21 -19.53 -45.06
N ILE A 489 -9.33 -20.00 -45.62
CA ILE A 489 -9.45 -21.10 -46.58
C ILE A 489 -9.75 -22.47 -45.95
N THR A 490 -11.04 -22.77 -45.80
CA THR A 490 -11.68 -23.86 -46.56
C THR A 490 -13.20 -23.79 -46.39
N GLY A 491 -13.86 -23.07 -47.31
CA GLY A 491 -15.26 -23.32 -47.60
C GLY A 491 -15.39 -24.62 -48.40
N ARG A 492 -16.12 -25.60 -47.90
CA ARG A 492 -16.72 -26.64 -48.75
C ARG A 492 -17.99 -27.25 -48.15
N GLN A 493 -19.11 -26.76 -48.68
CA GLN A 493 -20.34 -27.48 -49.04
C GLN A 493 -21.03 -28.36 -47.99
N THR A 494 -22.13 -27.83 -47.43
CA THR A 494 -23.22 -28.63 -46.87
C THR A 494 -24.00 -29.34 -47.99
N ARG A 495 -23.67 -30.61 -48.25
CA ARG A 495 -24.54 -31.50 -49.03
C ARG A 495 -25.54 -32.19 -48.10
N ARG A 496 -26.83 -31.96 -48.36
CA ARG A 496 -27.98 -32.73 -47.87
C ARG A 496 -27.75 -34.24 -48.08
N SER A 497 -27.66 -35.03 -47.02
CA SER A 497 -27.81 -36.48 -47.10
C SER A 497 -29.28 -36.85 -46.92
N LYS A 498 -29.93 -37.22 -48.02
CA LYS A 498 -31.19 -37.99 -47.99
C LYS A 498 -30.90 -39.38 -47.43
N SER A 499 -31.68 -39.79 -46.44
CA SER A 499 -31.74 -41.15 -45.93
C SER A 499 -32.35 -42.06 -47.00
N LEU A 500 -31.65 -43.13 -47.40
CA LEU A 500 -32.22 -44.23 -48.18
C LEU A 500 -31.72 -45.54 -47.58
N ALA A 501 -32.64 -46.24 -46.91
CA ALA A 501 -32.44 -47.59 -46.40
C ALA A 501 -32.46 -48.59 -47.56
N ILE A 502 -31.44 -49.46 -47.64
CA ILE A 502 -31.41 -50.61 -48.55
C ILE A 502 -31.59 -51.88 -47.69
N CYS A 503 -32.73 -52.52 -47.89
CA CYS A 503 -33.09 -53.83 -47.37
C CYS A 503 -32.64 -54.96 -48.32
N ARG A 504 -32.41 -56.15 -47.76
CA ARG A 504 -31.76 -57.35 -48.31
C ARG A 504 -32.38 -57.98 -49.57
N ARG A 505 -31.48 -58.42 -50.47
CA ARG A 505 -31.32 -59.73 -51.14
C ARG A 505 -32.54 -60.68 -51.29
N LEU A 506 -32.95 -60.98 -52.53
CA LEU A 506 -32.79 -62.27 -53.29
C LEU A 506 -33.76 -62.34 -54.51
N PRO A 507 -33.40 -63.04 -55.62
CA PRO A 507 -34.23 -63.19 -56.82
C PRO A 507 -34.90 -64.58 -56.94
N GLN A 508 -36.13 -64.63 -57.49
CA GLN A 508 -36.76 -65.84 -58.05
C GLN A 508 -37.66 -65.47 -59.26
N LEU A 509 -37.19 -65.88 -60.44
CA LEU A 509 -37.89 -66.62 -61.51
C LEU A 509 -39.40 -66.43 -61.79
N SER A 510 -39.62 -65.94 -63.03
CA SER A 510 -40.46 -66.46 -64.12
C SER A 510 -41.99 -66.68 -64.01
N SER A 511 -42.66 -66.05 -64.99
CA SER A 511 -43.72 -66.57 -65.88
C SER A 511 -45.04 -67.05 -65.28
N THR A 512 -46.13 -66.33 -65.57
CA THR A 512 -47.00 -66.55 -66.75
C THR A 512 -47.81 -65.29 -67.02
#